data_AF-B7BHI0-F1
#
_entry.id   AF-B7BHI0-F1
#
_cell.length_a   1.000
_cell.length_b   1.000
_cell.length_c   1.000
_cell.angle_alpha   90.00
_cell.angle_beta   90.00
_cell.angle_gamma   90.00
#
_symmetry.space_group_name_H-M   'P 1'
#
loop_
_entity.id
_entity.type
_entity.pdbx_description
1 polymer ?
#
loop_
_entity_poly.entity_id
_entity_poly.type
_entity_poly.pdbx_seq_one_letter_code
_entity_poly.pdbx_strand_id
1 'polypeptide(L)'
;DLNDIVFGGWDIFPDNAYEAAMYAEVLKEKDLNGVKDELEAIKPMPAAFDHNWAKRLNGTHIKQAATRWDMVELLRQDIREFKAANNCERIAVLWAASTEIYIPLSGEHMSLAALEKAMKDNNTEAVSPSMCYAYAAIAEGAPFIMGAPNLCVDTPAMWEFSKKMNVPISGKDFKSGQTLMKTVLAPMFKTRMLGVS
;
A
#
# COMPACT_ATOMS: atom_id res chain seq x y z
N ASP A 1 17.77 -14.20 -4.93
CA ASP A 1 17.53 -14.23 -6.39
C ASP A 1 16.10 -13.72 -6.63
N LEU A 2 15.73 -13.29 -7.83
CA LEU A 2 14.32 -13.01 -8.16
C LEU A 2 13.45 -14.28 -8.08
N ASN A 3 14.08 -15.45 -8.26
CA ASN A 3 13.45 -16.76 -8.08
C ASN A 3 13.00 -17.05 -6.62
N ASP A 4 13.45 -16.26 -5.64
CA ASP A 4 13.11 -16.44 -4.22
C ASP A 4 11.92 -15.55 -3.78
N ILE A 5 11.25 -14.88 -4.71
CA ILE A 5 10.16 -13.95 -4.42
C ILE A 5 8.83 -14.68 -4.55
N VAL A 6 8.02 -14.60 -3.50
CA VAL A 6 6.64 -15.08 -3.49
C VAL A 6 5.70 -13.88 -3.42
N PHE A 7 4.69 -13.87 -4.28
CA PHE A 7 3.70 -12.79 -4.34
C PHE A 7 2.41 -13.18 -3.65
N GLY A 8 1.88 -12.24 -2.87
CA GLY A 8 0.54 -12.25 -2.30
C GLY A 8 0.06 -10.81 -2.19
N GLY A 9 -1.21 -10.62 -1.86
CA GLY A 9 -1.74 -9.27 -1.76
C GLY A 9 -3.18 -9.22 -1.31
N TRP A 10 -3.67 -8.00 -1.22
CA TRP A 10 -5.05 -7.69 -0.92
C TRP A 10 -5.64 -6.91 -2.07
N ASP A 11 -6.86 -7.23 -2.45
CA ASP A 11 -7.62 -6.44 -3.42
C ASP A 11 -9.09 -6.42 -3.03
N ILE A 12 -9.78 -5.36 -3.45
CA ILE A 12 -11.22 -5.19 -3.24
C ILE A 12 -12.04 -6.01 -4.26
N PHE A 13 -11.37 -6.59 -5.25
CA PHE A 13 -11.91 -7.55 -6.21
C PHE A 13 -11.32 -8.96 -5.97
N PRO A 14 -12.09 -10.03 -6.19
CA PRO A 14 -11.64 -11.40 -5.90
C PRO A 14 -10.84 -12.05 -7.03
N ASP A 15 -10.70 -11.38 -8.18
CA ASP A 15 -10.02 -11.88 -9.37
C ASP A 15 -8.57 -12.27 -9.05
N ASN A 16 -8.13 -13.42 -9.54
CA ASN A 16 -6.73 -13.83 -9.40
C ASN A 16 -5.81 -12.98 -10.30
N ALA A 17 -4.49 -13.06 -10.11
CA ALA A 17 -3.57 -12.17 -10.84
C ALA A 17 -3.60 -12.37 -12.37
N TYR A 18 -3.95 -13.57 -12.88
CA TYR A 18 -4.12 -13.79 -14.31
C TYR A 18 -5.36 -13.07 -14.84
N GLU A 19 -6.50 -13.23 -14.18
CA GLU A 19 -7.76 -12.57 -14.54
C GLU A 19 -7.61 -11.05 -14.49
N ALA A 20 -6.98 -10.53 -13.44
CA ALA A 20 -6.69 -9.11 -13.29
C ALA A 20 -5.73 -8.59 -14.39
N ALA A 21 -4.69 -9.36 -14.73
CA ALA A 21 -3.75 -8.99 -15.79
C ALA A 21 -4.40 -8.98 -17.18
N MET A 22 -5.28 -9.96 -17.46
CA MET A 22 -6.09 -10.00 -18.68
C MET A 22 -7.02 -8.79 -18.77
N TYR A 23 -7.70 -8.44 -17.66
CA TYR A 23 -8.57 -7.26 -17.59
C TYR A 23 -7.81 -5.94 -17.78
N ALA A 24 -6.57 -5.85 -17.28
CA ALA A 24 -5.76 -4.63 -17.37
C ALA A 24 -5.24 -4.33 -18.79
N GLU A 25 -5.19 -5.33 -19.68
CA GLU A 25 -4.74 -5.21 -21.08
C GLU A 25 -3.35 -4.55 -21.26
N VAL A 26 -2.51 -4.57 -20.22
CA VAL A 26 -1.13 -4.05 -20.29
C VAL A 26 -0.23 -5.01 -21.08
N LEU A 27 -0.38 -6.31 -20.83
CA LEU A 27 0.26 -7.39 -21.59
C LEU A 27 -0.80 -8.10 -22.44
N LYS A 28 -0.36 -8.77 -23.51
CA LYS A 28 -1.27 -9.53 -24.37
C LYS A 28 -1.43 -10.95 -23.82
N GLU A 29 -2.56 -11.58 -24.12
CA GLU A 29 -2.86 -12.96 -23.72
C GLU A 29 -1.71 -13.93 -24.01
N LYS A 30 -1.11 -13.84 -25.21
CA LYS A 30 0.03 -14.69 -25.59
C LYS A 30 1.25 -14.57 -24.67
N ASP A 31 1.44 -13.41 -24.04
CA ASP A 31 2.56 -13.13 -23.14
C ASP A 31 2.24 -13.67 -21.73
N LEU A 32 0.97 -13.60 -21.33
CA LEU A 32 0.47 -14.10 -20.02
C LEU A 32 0.34 -15.63 -19.99
N ASN A 33 -0.04 -16.26 -21.10
CA ASN A 33 -0.27 -17.70 -21.19
C ASN A 33 0.97 -18.53 -20.83
N GLY A 34 2.18 -17.97 -20.97
CA GLY A 34 3.42 -18.64 -20.57
C GLY A 34 3.64 -18.78 -19.07
N VAL A 35 2.91 -18.01 -18.24
CA VAL A 35 3.00 -18.00 -16.77
C VAL A 35 1.61 -18.05 -16.12
N LYS A 36 0.65 -18.65 -16.82
CA LYS A 36 -0.76 -18.64 -16.42
C LYS A 36 -0.97 -19.32 -15.07
N ASP A 37 -0.40 -20.51 -14.89
CA ASP A 37 -0.59 -21.31 -13.69
C ASP A 37 -0.05 -20.58 -12.44
N GLU A 38 1.09 -19.91 -12.59
CA GLU A 38 1.70 -19.09 -11.53
C GLU A 38 0.83 -17.87 -11.18
N LEU A 39 0.25 -17.21 -12.18
CA LEU A 39 -0.62 -16.06 -11.98
C LEU A 39 -1.99 -16.44 -11.39
N GLU A 40 -2.59 -17.55 -11.81
CA GLU A 40 -3.86 -18.07 -11.26
C GLU A 40 -3.72 -18.53 -9.78
N ALA A 41 -2.51 -18.95 -9.39
CA ALA A 41 -2.21 -19.30 -8.00
C ALA A 41 -2.21 -18.08 -7.06
N ILE A 42 -1.97 -16.87 -7.58
CA ILE A 42 -1.96 -15.63 -6.79
C ILE A 42 -3.39 -15.10 -6.67
N LYS A 43 -4.02 -15.40 -5.53
CA LYS A 43 -5.38 -14.95 -5.21
C LYS A 43 -5.35 -13.86 -4.14
N PRO A 44 -6.01 -12.72 -4.34
CA PRO A 44 -6.02 -11.66 -3.36
C PRO A 44 -6.79 -12.07 -2.10
N MET A 45 -6.27 -11.68 -0.95
CA MET A 45 -6.99 -11.67 0.32
C MET A 45 -8.01 -10.51 0.33
N PRO A 46 -9.10 -10.59 1.12
CA PRO A 46 -10.04 -9.48 1.23
C PRO A 46 -9.35 -8.21 1.73
N ALA A 47 -9.55 -7.08 1.08
CA ALA A 47 -8.85 -5.84 1.40
C ALA A 47 -9.50 -5.05 2.54
N ALA A 48 -8.67 -4.36 3.34
CA ALA A 48 -9.14 -3.23 4.12
C ALA A 48 -9.53 -2.09 3.17
N PHE A 49 -10.81 -1.72 3.17
CA PHE A 49 -11.37 -0.73 2.26
C PHE A 49 -12.39 0.15 2.98
N ASP A 50 -12.42 1.43 2.60
CA ASP A 50 -13.42 2.39 3.02
C ASP A 50 -13.81 3.26 1.84
N HIS A 51 -15.07 3.16 1.44
CA HIS A 51 -15.60 3.86 0.28
C HIS A 51 -15.50 5.39 0.40
N ASN A 52 -15.46 5.94 1.63
CA ASN A 52 -15.30 7.38 1.83
C ASN A 52 -13.94 7.89 1.34
N TRP A 53 -12.93 7.03 1.36
CA TRP A 53 -11.56 7.35 0.94
C TRP A 53 -11.30 7.13 -0.54
N ALA A 54 -12.12 6.33 -1.23
CA ALA A 54 -12.03 6.08 -2.67
C ALA A 54 -13.43 5.86 -3.29
N LYS A 55 -14.20 6.95 -3.39
CA LYS A 55 -15.64 6.95 -3.76
C LYS A 55 -15.98 6.40 -5.15
N ARG A 56 -15.00 6.26 -6.04
CA ARG A 56 -15.22 5.74 -7.40
C ARG A 56 -15.09 4.22 -7.49
N LEU A 57 -14.79 3.56 -6.36
CA LEU A 57 -14.57 2.13 -6.30
C LEU A 57 -15.68 1.45 -5.50
N ASN A 58 -16.14 0.32 -6.01
CA ASN A 58 -17.12 -0.53 -5.36
C ASN A 58 -16.49 -1.92 -5.20
N GLY A 59 -15.90 -2.16 -4.04
CA GLY A 59 -15.30 -3.45 -3.70
C GLY A 59 -16.35 -4.48 -3.30
N THR A 60 -16.12 -5.73 -3.66
CA THR A 60 -16.92 -6.88 -3.22
C THR A 60 -16.12 -7.84 -2.33
N HIS A 61 -14.80 -7.70 -2.29
CA HIS A 61 -13.87 -8.55 -1.54
C HIS A 61 -13.21 -7.76 -0.40
N ILE A 62 -14.01 -7.44 0.64
CA ILE A 62 -13.63 -6.48 1.68
C ILE A 62 -13.58 -7.14 3.06
N LYS A 63 -12.53 -6.85 3.85
CA LYS A 63 -12.41 -7.24 5.26
C LYS A 63 -13.52 -6.61 6.11
N GLN A 64 -14.16 -7.44 6.92
CA GLN A 64 -15.15 -7.00 7.90
C GLN A 64 -14.46 -6.78 9.25
N ALA A 65 -14.43 -5.52 9.70
CA ALA A 65 -13.83 -5.12 10.98
C ALA A 65 -14.73 -4.10 11.67
N ALA A 66 -14.89 -4.20 12.99
CA ALA A 66 -15.72 -3.28 13.75
C ALA A 66 -15.02 -1.92 13.95
N THR A 67 -13.71 -1.94 14.15
CA THR A 67 -12.87 -0.75 14.30
C THR A 67 -11.68 -0.74 13.34
N ARG A 68 -11.05 0.42 13.17
CA ARG A 68 -9.74 0.51 12.49
C ARG A 68 -8.66 -0.31 13.21
N TRP A 69 -8.74 -0.44 14.53
CA TRP A 69 -7.84 -1.32 15.27
C TRP A 69 -8.05 -2.80 14.94
N ASP A 70 -9.30 -3.26 14.86
CA ASP A 70 -9.60 -4.63 14.44
C ASP A 70 -9.16 -4.88 13.00
N MET A 71 -9.31 -3.88 12.12
CA MET A 71 -8.82 -3.94 10.74
C MET A 71 -7.30 -4.15 10.71
N VAL A 72 -6.56 -3.41 11.54
CA VAL A 72 -5.10 -3.57 11.69
C VAL A 72 -4.76 -4.99 12.16
N GLU A 73 -5.43 -5.52 13.18
CA GLU A 73 -5.13 -6.87 13.69
C GLU A 73 -5.42 -7.95 12.65
N LEU A 74 -6.49 -7.81 11.85
CA LEU A 74 -6.76 -8.71 10.72
C LEU A 74 -5.67 -8.64 9.66
N LEU A 75 -5.13 -7.46 9.35
CA LEU A 75 -4.03 -7.31 8.39
C LEU A 75 -2.72 -7.88 8.93
N ARG A 76 -2.45 -7.69 10.22
CA ARG A 76 -1.29 -8.30 10.89
C ARG A 76 -1.36 -9.82 10.85
N GLN A 77 -2.55 -10.38 11.07
CA GLN A 77 -2.76 -11.82 11.00
C GLN A 77 -2.48 -12.36 9.60
N ASP A 78 -3.02 -11.72 8.55
CA ASP A 78 -2.74 -12.11 7.17
C ASP A 78 -1.25 -12.11 6.84
N ILE A 79 -0.50 -11.09 7.30
CA ILE A 79 0.96 -11.01 7.08
C ILE A 79 1.67 -12.23 7.72
N ARG A 80 1.31 -12.59 8.95
CA ARG A 80 1.91 -13.74 9.65
C ARG A 80 1.56 -15.06 8.96
N GLU A 81 0.29 -15.23 8.59
CA GLU A 81 -0.20 -16.44 7.92
C GLU A 81 0.46 -16.60 6.56
N PHE A 82 0.52 -15.55 5.74
CA PHE A 82 1.19 -15.57 4.45
C PHE A 82 2.67 -15.91 4.61
N LYS A 83 3.36 -15.28 5.56
CA LYS A 83 4.77 -15.56 5.86
C LYS A 83 5.01 -17.02 6.23
N ALA A 84 4.17 -17.59 7.11
CA ALA A 84 4.28 -18.97 7.56
C ALA A 84 3.94 -19.97 6.45
N ALA A 85 2.84 -19.75 5.72
CA ALA A 85 2.37 -20.63 4.65
C ALA A 85 3.38 -20.77 3.49
N ASN A 86 4.14 -19.70 3.22
CA ASN A 86 5.12 -19.66 2.14
C ASN A 86 6.57 -19.81 2.62
N ASN A 87 6.77 -20.11 3.92
CA ASN A 87 8.10 -20.23 4.54
C ASN A 87 9.02 -19.03 4.26
N CYS A 88 8.46 -17.82 4.25
CA CYS A 88 9.21 -16.60 3.97
C CYS A 88 10.01 -16.17 5.21
N GLU A 89 11.30 -15.90 5.05
CA GLU A 89 12.11 -15.32 6.12
C GLU A 89 11.72 -13.85 6.38
N ARG A 90 11.42 -13.12 5.30
CA ARG A 90 11.17 -11.67 5.28
C ARG A 90 9.97 -11.35 4.41
N ILE A 91 9.29 -10.25 4.74
CA ILE A 91 8.15 -9.70 4.01
C ILE A 91 8.43 -8.22 3.74
N ALA A 92 8.02 -7.73 2.57
CA ALA A 92 7.89 -6.31 2.29
C ALA A 92 6.46 -6.05 1.78
N VAL A 93 5.88 -4.92 2.18
CA VAL A 93 4.51 -4.53 1.82
C VAL A 93 4.57 -3.29 0.94
N LEU A 94 3.94 -3.37 -0.23
CA LEU A 94 3.88 -2.29 -1.22
C LEU A 94 2.44 -1.88 -1.44
N TRP A 95 2.14 -0.60 -1.20
CA TRP A 95 0.87 -0.02 -1.61
C TRP A 95 0.94 0.32 -3.10
N ALA A 96 0.27 -0.50 -3.92
CA ALA A 96 0.01 -0.23 -5.34
C ALA A 96 -1.50 -0.13 -5.63
N ALA A 97 -2.30 0.15 -4.60
CA ALA A 97 -3.74 0.33 -4.72
C ALA A 97 -4.08 1.79 -5.08
N SER A 98 -5.38 2.04 -5.26
CA SER A 98 -5.90 3.35 -5.67
C SER A 98 -5.52 4.48 -4.70
N THR A 99 -5.38 5.68 -5.25
CA THR A 99 -5.15 6.91 -4.48
C THR A 99 -6.35 7.23 -3.59
N GLU A 100 -6.08 7.48 -2.32
CA GLU A 100 -7.08 7.90 -1.34
C GLU A 100 -7.32 9.42 -1.42
N ILE A 101 -8.45 9.90 -0.93
CA ILE A 101 -8.68 11.34 -0.80
C ILE A 101 -7.60 12.00 0.08
N TYR A 102 -7.32 13.26 -0.21
CA TYR A 102 -6.46 14.06 0.63
C TYR A 102 -7.17 14.44 1.94
N ILE A 103 -6.44 14.32 3.04
CA ILE A 103 -6.78 14.94 4.33
C ILE A 103 -5.59 15.76 4.84
N PRO A 104 -5.84 16.87 5.57
CA PRO A 104 -4.78 17.57 6.27
C PRO A 104 -4.29 16.76 7.48
N LEU A 105 -3.05 17.01 7.90
CA LEU A 105 -2.57 16.54 9.20
C LEU A 105 -3.47 17.08 10.33
N SER A 106 -3.67 16.25 11.35
CA SER A 106 -4.52 16.52 12.51
C SER A 106 -3.86 15.93 13.77
N GLY A 107 -4.45 16.17 14.94
CA GLY A 107 -3.89 15.72 16.23
C GLY A 107 -3.66 14.20 16.31
N GLU A 108 -4.55 13.42 15.67
CA GLU A 108 -4.48 11.96 15.56
C GLU A 108 -3.21 11.47 14.86
N HIS A 109 -2.60 12.30 14.01
CA HIS A 109 -1.43 11.95 13.20
C HIS A 109 -0.10 12.33 13.86
N MET A 110 -0.13 13.01 15.01
CA MET A 110 1.07 13.65 15.59
C MET A 110 1.92 12.75 16.48
N SER A 111 1.37 11.64 16.98
CA SER A 111 2.12 10.66 17.79
C SER A 111 1.53 9.27 17.62
N LEU A 112 2.35 8.24 17.85
CA LEU A 112 1.90 6.85 17.81
C LEU A 112 0.72 6.63 18.75
N ALA A 113 0.78 7.15 19.98
CA ALA A 113 -0.29 7.00 20.95
C ALA A 113 -1.62 7.64 20.49
N ALA A 114 -1.56 8.82 19.86
CA ALA A 114 -2.74 9.48 19.31
C ALA A 114 -3.35 8.69 18.16
N LEU A 115 -2.51 8.14 17.28
CA LEU A 115 -2.97 7.33 16.16
C LEU A 115 -3.61 6.01 16.61
N GLU A 116 -2.97 5.29 17.54
CA GLU A 116 -3.54 4.07 18.11
C GLU A 116 -4.88 4.32 18.80
N LYS A 117 -5.00 5.45 19.52
CA LYS A 117 -6.27 5.86 20.13
C LYS A 117 -7.32 6.11 19.05
N ALA A 118 -7.00 6.85 17.99
CA ALA A 118 -7.92 7.11 16.88
C ALA A 118 -8.36 5.82 16.18
N MET A 119 -7.46 4.84 16.04
CA MET A 119 -7.78 3.52 15.49
C MET A 119 -8.75 2.74 16.39
N LYS A 120 -8.51 2.74 17.71
CA LYS A 120 -9.34 2.05 18.71
C LYS A 120 -10.72 2.68 18.87
N ASP A 121 -10.79 4.00 18.78
CA ASP A 121 -12.04 4.77 18.80
C ASP A 121 -12.80 4.71 17.45
N ASN A 122 -12.24 3.99 16.47
CA ASN A 122 -12.78 3.88 15.11
C ASN A 122 -13.02 5.22 14.40
N ASN A 123 -12.08 6.17 14.55
CA ASN A 123 -12.14 7.43 13.82
C ASN A 123 -11.80 7.23 12.33
N THR A 124 -12.81 6.85 11.54
CA THR A 124 -12.67 6.55 10.11
C THR A 124 -12.45 7.79 9.24
N GLU A 125 -12.70 9.00 9.77
CA GLU A 125 -12.48 10.28 9.08
C GLU A 125 -11.01 10.72 9.13
N ALA A 126 -10.32 10.42 10.23
CA ALA A 126 -8.89 10.72 10.38
C ALA A 126 -8.01 9.57 9.88
N VAL A 127 -8.38 8.31 10.17
CA VAL A 127 -7.53 7.15 9.87
C VAL A 127 -7.98 6.45 8.59
N SER A 128 -7.12 6.50 7.58
CA SER A 128 -7.39 5.86 6.28
C SER A 128 -7.05 4.35 6.27
N PRO A 129 -7.62 3.58 5.31
CA PRO A 129 -7.20 2.20 5.09
C PRO A 129 -5.70 2.05 4.88
N SER A 130 -5.05 2.91 4.09
CA SER A 130 -3.61 2.83 3.85
C SER A 130 -2.77 3.00 5.12
N MET A 131 -3.21 3.82 6.09
CA MET A 131 -2.58 3.91 7.41
C MET A 131 -2.68 2.59 8.19
N CYS A 132 -3.77 1.84 8.03
CA CYS A 132 -3.95 0.53 8.67
C CYS A 132 -2.95 -0.50 8.11
N TYR A 133 -2.76 -0.53 6.79
CA TYR A 133 -1.75 -1.40 6.17
C TYR A 133 -0.33 -1.02 6.59
N ALA A 134 0.00 0.26 6.59
CA ALA A 134 1.33 0.73 7.01
C ALA A 134 1.61 0.37 8.47
N TYR A 135 0.64 0.60 9.36
CA TYR A 135 0.76 0.21 10.75
C TYR A 135 0.94 -1.31 10.89
N ALA A 136 0.10 -2.11 10.24
CA ALA A 136 0.17 -3.57 10.31
C ALA A 136 1.54 -4.10 9.83
N ALA A 137 2.04 -3.58 8.71
CA ALA A 137 3.35 -3.95 8.19
C ALA A 137 4.49 -3.62 9.17
N ILE A 138 4.53 -2.39 9.70
CA ILE A 138 5.54 -1.98 10.68
C ILE A 138 5.46 -2.83 11.96
N ALA A 139 4.25 -3.12 12.44
CA ALA A 139 4.02 -3.94 13.62
C ALA A 139 4.51 -5.38 13.45
N GLU A 140 4.49 -5.92 12.23
CA GLU A 140 5.00 -7.26 11.88
C GLU A 140 6.46 -7.25 11.40
N GLY A 141 7.17 -6.14 11.54
CA GLY A 141 8.58 -6.03 11.15
C GLY A 141 8.80 -5.95 9.64
N ALA A 142 7.74 -5.75 8.86
CA ALA A 142 7.79 -5.70 7.40
C ALA A 142 7.96 -4.25 6.91
N PRO A 143 8.99 -3.96 6.09
CA PRO A 143 9.09 -2.67 5.41
C PRO A 143 7.82 -2.33 4.65
N PHE A 144 7.43 -1.05 4.69
CA PHE A 144 6.25 -0.56 3.99
C PHE A 144 6.60 0.52 2.97
N ILE A 145 6.11 0.39 1.76
CA ILE A 145 6.36 1.31 0.66
C ILE A 145 5.03 1.87 0.16
N MET A 146 4.89 3.20 0.19
CA MET A 146 3.71 3.91 -0.29
C MET A 146 3.88 4.31 -1.76
N GLY A 147 3.22 3.61 -2.68
CA GLY A 147 3.28 3.87 -4.12
C GLY A 147 2.29 4.92 -4.65
N ALA A 148 1.35 5.37 -3.81
CA ALA A 148 0.35 6.40 -4.13
C ALA A 148 0.65 7.71 -3.38
N PRO A 149 0.12 8.88 -3.77
CA PRO A 149 0.39 10.17 -3.11
C PRO A 149 -0.34 10.37 -1.76
N ASN A 150 -0.81 9.29 -1.12
CA ASN A 150 -1.59 9.31 0.12
C ASN A 150 -0.80 9.93 1.31
N LEU A 151 -1.51 10.42 2.33
CA LEU A 151 -0.89 10.96 3.55
C LEU A 151 -0.12 9.86 4.30
N CYS A 152 -0.79 8.77 4.70
CA CYS A 152 -0.21 7.52 5.21
C CYS A 152 1.12 7.63 5.98
N VAL A 153 2.25 7.31 5.34
CA VAL A 153 3.60 7.28 5.93
C VAL A 153 4.22 8.66 6.13
N ASP A 154 3.60 9.72 5.61
CA ASP A 154 3.99 11.12 5.70
C ASP A 154 3.35 11.78 6.96
N THR A 155 3.39 11.06 8.09
CA THR A 155 2.82 11.50 9.38
C THR A 155 3.84 11.31 10.51
N PRO A 156 3.92 12.25 11.48
CA PRO A 156 4.80 12.09 12.64
C PRO A 156 4.57 10.79 13.42
N ALA A 157 3.32 10.34 13.55
CA ALA A 157 2.98 9.07 14.19
C ALA A 157 3.63 7.86 13.49
N MET A 158 3.62 7.80 12.16
CA MET A 158 4.28 6.73 11.40
C MET A 158 5.80 6.78 11.52
N TRP A 159 6.38 7.98 11.54
CA TRP A 159 7.84 8.14 11.70
C TRP A 159 8.30 7.70 13.09
N GLU A 160 7.56 8.09 14.13
CA GLU A 160 7.79 7.63 15.50
C GLU A 160 7.74 6.11 15.58
N PHE A 161 6.69 5.51 14.99
CA PHE A 161 6.48 4.07 15.05
C PHE A 161 7.55 3.29 14.28
N SER A 162 7.85 3.70 13.05
CA SER A 162 8.92 3.13 12.21
C SER A 162 10.26 3.15 12.94
N LYS A 163 10.62 4.28 13.58
CA LYS A 163 11.85 4.40 14.36
C LYS A 163 11.84 3.50 15.59
N LYS A 164 10.72 3.41 16.31
CA LYS A 164 10.57 2.54 17.49
C LYS A 164 10.73 1.06 17.13
N MET A 165 10.15 0.63 16.02
CA MET A 165 10.20 -0.76 15.56
C MET A 165 11.48 -1.08 14.77
N ASN A 166 12.27 -0.07 14.41
CA ASN A 166 13.43 -0.17 13.53
C ASN A 166 13.08 -0.82 12.17
N VAL A 167 11.95 -0.42 11.59
CA VAL A 167 11.43 -0.92 10.31
C VAL A 167 11.40 0.22 9.30
N PRO A 168 12.02 0.08 8.12
CA PRO A 168 12.04 1.16 7.14
C PRO A 168 10.67 1.37 6.49
N ILE A 169 10.32 2.63 6.30
CA ILE A 169 9.19 3.08 5.49
C ILE A 169 9.70 3.95 4.33
N SER A 170 9.02 3.89 3.19
CA SER A 170 9.39 4.66 2.00
C SER A 170 8.16 5.16 1.25
N GLY A 171 8.31 6.24 0.49
CA GLY A 171 7.24 6.87 -0.26
C GLY A 171 7.49 8.36 -0.49
N LYS A 172 6.64 9.04 -1.26
CA LYS A 172 5.37 8.54 -1.84
C LYS A 172 5.30 8.78 -3.35
N ASP A 173 4.35 8.11 -3.99
CA ASP A 173 4.00 8.24 -5.41
C ASP A 173 5.09 7.72 -6.40
N PHE A 174 4.76 6.70 -7.19
CA PHE A 174 5.71 6.13 -8.15
C PHE A 174 6.08 7.14 -9.24
N LYS A 175 7.38 7.48 -9.31
CA LYS A 175 7.92 8.34 -10.37
C LYS A 175 8.25 7.54 -11.63
N SER A 176 7.23 7.27 -12.46
CA SER A 176 7.36 6.37 -13.63
C SER A 176 7.59 7.07 -14.98
N GLY A 177 6.88 8.16 -15.28
CA GLY A 177 6.85 8.76 -16.63
C GLY A 177 7.06 10.28 -16.64
N GLN A 178 5.98 11.06 -16.68
CA GLN A 178 6.06 12.52 -16.84
C GLN A 178 6.88 13.18 -15.73
N THR A 179 6.66 12.80 -14.46
CA THR A 179 7.42 13.36 -13.34
C THR A 179 8.90 12.97 -13.41
N LEU A 180 9.23 11.75 -13.88
CA LEU A 180 10.61 11.36 -14.13
C LEU A 180 11.27 12.32 -15.12
N MET A 181 10.65 12.53 -16.28
CA MET A 181 11.12 13.47 -17.31
C MET A 181 11.29 14.88 -16.75
N LYS A 182 10.31 15.38 -15.99
CA LYS A 182 10.37 16.70 -15.35
C LYS A 182 11.57 16.82 -14.41
N THR A 183 11.81 15.80 -13.57
CA THR A 183 12.93 15.82 -12.61
C THR A 183 14.31 15.71 -13.25
N VAL A 184 14.40 15.22 -14.49
CA VAL A 184 15.66 15.21 -15.26
C VAL A 184 15.84 16.53 -16.01
N LEU A 185 14.80 16.98 -16.71
CA LEU A 185 14.88 18.13 -17.60
C LEU A 185 14.93 19.48 -16.87
N ALA A 186 14.13 19.67 -15.81
CA ALA A 186 14.09 20.97 -15.12
C ALA A 186 15.45 21.35 -14.49
N PRO A 187 16.17 20.44 -13.78
CA PRO A 187 17.53 20.74 -13.31
C PRO A 187 18.52 20.98 -14.45
N MET A 188 18.39 20.27 -15.58
CA MET A 188 19.24 20.46 -16.75
C MET A 188 19.08 21.88 -17.33
N PHE A 189 17.85 22.32 -17.56
CA PHE A 189 17.57 23.68 -18.06
C PHE A 189 18.11 24.74 -17.10
N LYS A 190 17.84 24.60 -15.80
CA LYS A 190 18.37 25.50 -14.77
C LYS A 190 19.91 25.56 -14.79
N THR A 191 20.58 24.41 -14.89
CA THR A 191 22.05 24.32 -14.94
C THR A 191 22.63 25.01 -16.17
N ARG A 192 21.90 25.00 -17.29
CA ARG A 192 22.29 25.68 -18.53
C ARG A 192 21.79 27.13 -18.62
N MET A 193 21.23 27.68 -17.55
CA MET A 193 20.62 29.01 -17.51
C MET A 193 19.56 29.21 -18.62
N LEU A 194 18.91 28.12 -19.02
CA LEU A 194 17.79 28.16 -19.95
C LEU A 194 16.54 28.46 -19.13
N GLY A 195 15.89 29.59 -19.43
CA GLY A 195 14.70 30.03 -18.74
C GLY A 195 13.57 29.02 -18.86
N VAL A 196 13.05 28.57 -17.73
CA VAL A 196 11.78 27.83 -17.64
C VAL A 196 10.88 28.71 -16.78
N SER A 197 9.96 29.43 -17.43
CA SER A 197 8.93 30.25 -16.76
C SER A 197 7.78 29.38 -16.30
#